data_AF-A0A3D3KYW0-F1
#
_entry.id   AF-A0A3D3KYW0-F1
#
_cell.length_a   1.000
_cell.length_b   1.000
_cell.length_c   1.000
_cell.angle_alpha   90.00
_cell.angle_beta   90.00
_cell.angle_gamma   90.00
#
_symmetry.space_group_name_H-M   'P 1'
#
loop_
_entity.id
_entity.type
_entity.pdbx_description
1 polymer ?
#
loop_
_entity_poly.entity_id
_entity_poly.type
_entity_poly.pdbx_seq_one_letter_code
_entity_poly.pdbx_strand_id
1 'polypeptide(L)'
;AAVVLLVIGTAGAGQPLALGLVLTAYLAGIKHSYDWDHIAAIDNSTRKFVAQHKDPVSVGFAFSLGHSSVVVLAGVLVVAGATVLGDLMQEGSAGNVVLGLVGSGVSGLFLLAMGIFNGSA
;
A
#
# COMPACT_ATOMS: atom_id res chain seq x y z
N ALA A 1 -6.25 -12.74 5.36
CA ALA A 1 -6.08 -11.26 5.39
C ALA A 1 -7.41 -10.53 5.15
N ALA A 2 -8.07 -10.69 3.99
CA ALA A 2 -9.32 -9.99 3.67
C ALA A 2 -10.46 -10.20 4.69
N VAL A 3 -10.66 -11.43 5.19
CA VAL A 3 -11.67 -11.74 6.22
C VAL A 3 -11.35 -11.08 7.57
N VAL A 4 -10.07 -10.97 7.92
CA VAL A 4 -9.62 -10.31 9.16
C VAL A 4 -9.82 -8.79 9.07
N LEU A 5 -9.49 -8.19 7.93
CA LEU A 5 -9.75 -6.78 7.63
C LEU A 5 -11.25 -6.46 7.57
N LEU A 6 -12.07 -7.37 7.04
CA LEU A 6 -13.54 -7.24 7.01
C LEU A 6 -14.11 -7.22 8.43
N VAL A 7 -13.70 -8.15 9.30
CA VAL A 7 -14.19 -8.25 10.68
C VAL A 7 -13.78 -7.03 11.52
N ILE A 8 -12.54 -6.55 11.37
CA ILE A 8 -12.05 -5.36 12.07
C ILE A 8 -12.74 -4.08 11.54
N GLY A 9 -12.94 -3.98 10.23
CA GLY A 9 -13.61 -2.84 9.58
C GLY A 9 -15.10 -2.70 9.92
N THR A 10 -15.77 -3.80 10.31
CA THR A 10 -17.18 -3.77 10.71
C THR A 10 -17.40 -3.46 12.21
N ALA A 11 -16.34 -3.45 13.03
CA ALA A 11 -16.45 -3.37 14.48
C ALA A 11 -16.54 -1.94 15.05
N GLY A 12 -16.24 -0.90 14.26
CA GLY A 12 -16.27 0.50 14.69
C GLY A 12 -17.12 1.37 13.75
N ALA A 13 -18.02 2.16 14.32
CA ALA A 13 -19.03 2.97 13.62
C ALA A 13 -18.47 3.77 12.42
N GLY A 14 -18.90 3.39 11.20
CA GLY A 14 -18.50 3.98 9.92
C GLY A 14 -18.70 3.04 8.71
N GLN A 15 -19.81 2.28 8.72
CA GLN A 15 -19.94 1.01 7.99
C GLN A 15 -19.78 1.04 6.45
N PRO A 16 -20.28 2.04 5.69
CA PRO A 16 -20.17 2.00 4.23
C PRO A 16 -18.77 2.30 3.70
N LEU A 17 -18.09 3.30 4.30
CA LEU A 17 -16.76 3.71 3.85
C LEU A 17 -15.71 2.65 4.17
N ALA A 18 -15.75 2.07 5.37
CA ALA A 18 -14.83 1.00 5.75
C ALA A 18 -14.98 -0.24 4.83
N LEU A 19 -16.23 -0.64 4.54
CA LEU A 19 -16.49 -1.72 3.58
C LEU A 19 -16.01 -1.37 2.16
N GLY A 20 -16.25 -0.14 1.71
CA GLY A 20 -15.75 0.36 0.43
C GLY A 20 -14.23 0.26 0.34
N LEU A 21 -13.51 0.69 1.37
CA LEU A 21 -12.05 0.62 1.43
C LEU A 21 -11.53 -0.83 1.43
N VAL A 22 -12.16 -1.74 2.18
CA VAL A 22 -11.79 -3.16 2.19
C VAL A 22 -11.99 -3.79 0.80
N LEU A 23 -13.12 -3.50 0.15
CA LEU A 23 -13.40 -3.97 -1.20
C LEU A 23 -12.40 -3.40 -2.21
N THR A 24 -12.14 -2.09 -2.17
CA THR A 24 -11.15 -1.45 -3.06
C THR A 24 -9.77 -2.05 -2.85
N ALA A 25 -9.32 -2.22 -1.61
CA ALA A 25 -8.03 -2.84 -1.31
C ALA A 25 -7.95 -4.29 -1.81
N TYR A 26 -9.02 -5.06 -1.66
CA TYR A 26 -9.09 -6.44 -2.16
C TYR A 26 -9.00 -6.49 -3.69
N LEU A 27 -9.77 -5.64 -4.40
CA LEU A 27 -9.74 -5.57 -5.86
C LEU A 27 -8.40 -5.03 -6.39
N ALA A 28 -7.81 -4.05 -5.72
CA ALA A 28 -6.46 -3.57 -6.03
C ALA A 28 -5.42 -4.67 -5.85
N GLY A 29 -5.54 -5.49 -4.79
CA GLY A 29 -4.71 -6.67 -4.57
C GLY A 29 -4.87 -7.73 -5.66
N ILE A 30 -6.11 -8.00 -6.09
CA ILE A 30 -6.36 -8.90 -7.24
C ILE A 30 -5.66 -8.36 -8.48
N LYS A 31 -5.84 -7.06 -8.81
CA LYS A 31 -5.17 -6.44 -9.95
C LYS A 31 -3.65 -6.61 -9.87
N HIS A 32 -3.06 -6.31 -8.72
CA HIS A 32 -1.62 -6.40 -8.48
C HIS A 32 -1.10 -7.85 -8.58
N SER A 33 -1.89 -8.85 -8.21
CA SER A 33 -1.47 -10.26 -8.31
C SER A 33 -1.17 -10.70 -9.74
N TYR A 34 -1.71 -10.01 -10.76
CA TYR A 34 -1.48 -10.29 -12.18
C TYR A 34 -0.37 -9.47 -12.83
N ASP A 35 0.41 -8.72 -12.05
CA ASP A 35 1.54 -7.96 -12.57
C ASP A 35 2.61 -8.88 -13.18
N TRP A 36 3.28 -8.39 -14.23
CA TRP A 36 4.21 -9.19 -15.03
C TRP A 36 5.44 -9.67 -14.27
N ASP A 37 5.81 -8.99 -13.19
CA ASP A 37 6.92 -9.36 -12.33
C ASP A 37 6.66 -10.66 -11.56
N HIS A 38 5.45 -10.86 -11.04
CA HIS A 38 5.03 -12.08 -10.37
C HIS A 38 5.07 -13.27 -11.34
N ILE A 39 4.50 -13.09 -12.53
CA ILE A 39 4.49 -14.12 -13.58
C ILE A 39 5.93 -14.45 -13.99
N ALA A 40 6.76 -13.43 -14.27
CA ALA A 40 8.15 -13.63 -14.69
C ALA A 40 9.00 -14.32 -13.60
N ALA A 41 8.80 -13.98 -12.33
CA ALA A 41 9.53 -14.59 -11.22
C ALA A 41 9.20 -16.08 -11.05
N ILE A 42 7.92 -16.43 -11.09
CA ILE A 42 7.46 -17.83 -11.00
C ILE A 42 7.96 -18.62 -12.21
N ASP A 43 7.78 -18.09 -13.42
CA ASP A 43 8.16 -18.74 -14.67
C ASP A 43 9.68 -18.97 -14.77
N ASN A 44 10.50 -17.96 -14.45
CA ASN A 44 11.96 -18.11 -14.45
C ASN A 44 12.43 -19.15 -13.43
N SER A 45 11.84 -19.16 -12.23
CA SER A 45 12.17 -20.14 -11.18
C SER A 45 11.74 -21.55 -11.57
N THR A 46 10.57 -21.69 -12.21
CA THR A 46 10.05 -22.94 -12.75
C THR A 46 10.98 -23.50 -13.82
N ARG A 47 11.36 -22.70 -14.82
CA ARG A 47 12.32 -23.10 -15.86
C ARG A 47 13.66 -23.52 -15.27
N LYS A 48 14.14 -22.82 -14.25
CA LYS A 48 15.39 -23.18 -13.55
C LYS A 48 15.29 -24.55 -12.89
N PHE A 49 14.18 -24.86 -12.22
CA PHE A 49 13.97 -26.16 -11.59
C PHE A 49 13.90 -27.29 -12.63
N VAL A 50 13.17 -27.07 -13.72
CA VAL A 50 13.09 -28.01 -14.85
C VAL A 50 14.47 -28.26 -15.46
N ALA A 51 15.26 -27.21 -15.71
CA ALA A 51 16.63 -27.35 -16.23
C ALA A 51 17.54 -28.15 -15.27
N GLN A 52 17.30 -28.03 -13.96
CA GLN A 52 18.01 -28.79 -12.92
C GLN A 52 17.40 -30.18 -12.64
N HIS A 53 16.41 -30.63 -13.42
CA HIS A 53 15.70 -31.90 -13.21
C HIS A 53 15.05 -32.01 -11.82
N LYS A 54 14.58 -30.88 -11.26
CA LYS A 54 13.85 -30.79 -10.00
C LYS A 54 12.37 -30.55 -10.26
N ASP A 55 11.51 -31.03 -9.36
CA ASP A 55 10.06 -30.83 -9.44
C ASP A 55 9.67 -29.36 -9.21
N PRO A 56 9.03 -28.68 -10.17
CA PRO A 56 8.70 -27.26 -10.05
C PRO A 56 7.36 -26.97 -9.37
N VAL A 57 6.60 -28.00 -8.97
CA VAL A 57 5.21 -27.88 -8.46
C VAL A 57 5.06 -26.91 -7.28
N SER A 58 6.08 -26.80 -6.42
CA SER A 58 6.01 -25.94 -5.23
C SER A 58 6.45 -24.49 -5.47
N VAL A 59 6.99 -24.15 -6.65
CA VAL A 59 7.58 -22.82 -6.93
C VAL A 59 6.55 -21.70 -6.77
N GLY A 60 5.36 -21.86 -7.36
CA GLY A 60 4.30 -20.86 -7.26
C GLY A 60 3.80 -20.67 -5.83
N PHE A 61 3.68 -21.76 -5.06
CA PHE A 61 3.29 -21.69 -3.65
C PHE A 61 4.34 -20.96 -2.80
N ALA A 62 5.62 -21.31 -2.96
CA ALA A 62 6.71 -20.67 -2.24
C ALA A 62 6.82 -19.17 -2.57
N PHE A 63 6.63 -18.80 -3.85
CA PHE A 63 6.57 -17.41 -4.28
C PHE A 63 5.42 -16.66 -3.60
N SER A 64 4.20 -17.20 -3.67
CA SER A 64 3.01 -16.58 -3.10
C SER A 64 3.13 -16.40 -1.59
N LEU A 65 3.61 -17.42 -0.87
CA LEU A 65 3.81 -17.37 0.57
C LEU A 65 4.88 -16.34 0.97
N GLY A 66 6.02 -16.35 0.28
CA GLY A 66 7.13 -15.42 0.53
C GLY A 66 6.74 -13.97 0.27
N HIS A 67 6.20 -13.69 -0.92
CA HIS A 67 5.75 -12.34 -1.27
C HIS A 67 4.65 -11.84 -0.33
N SER A 68 3.63 -12.67 -0.05
CA SER A 68 2.55 -12.30 0.88
C SER A 68 3.05 -11.99 2.28
N SER A 69 4.08 -12.70 2.77
CA SER A 69 4.66 -12.43 4.10
C SER A 69 5.28 -11.03 4.19
N VAL A 70 6.01 -10.61 3.15
CA VAL A 70 6.63 -9.27 3.08
C VAL A 70 5.56 -8.20 2.99
N VAL A 71 4.53 -8.40 2.16
CA VAL A 71 3.41 -7.45 2.02
C VAL A 71 2.64 -7.28 3.33
N VAL A 72 2.34 -8.38 4.02
CA VAL A 72 1.65 -8.33 5.33
C VAL A 72 2.52 -7.60 6.36
N LEU A 73 3.81 -7.91 6.43
CA LEU A 73 4.74 -7.25 7.34
C LEU A 73 4.83 -5.74 7.04
N ALA A 74 4.98 -5.35 5.77
CA ALA A 74 4.99 -3.96 5.35
C ALA A 74 3.70 -3.24 5.75
N GLY A 75 2.54 -3.87 5.54
CA GLY A 75 1.25 -3.33 5.96
C GLY A 75 1.16 -3.11 7.48
N VAL A 76 1.62 -4.07 8.28
CA VAL A 76 1.69 -3.93 9.75
C VAL A 76 2.61 -2.78 10.15
N LEU A 77 3.79 -2.67 9.53
CA LEU A 77 4.73 -1.59 9.82
C LEU A 77 4.17 -0.22 9.43
N VAL A 78 3.44 -0.11 8.32
CA VAL A 78 2.77 1.14 7.93
C VAL A 78 1.71 1.54 8.95
N VAL A 79 0.86 0.60 9.38
CA VAL A 79 -0.16 0.86 10.41
C VAL A 79 0.49 1.26 11.73
N ALA A 80 1.50 0.51 12.19
CA ALA A 80 2.24 0.82 13.41
C ALA A 80 2.92 2.20 13.34
N GLY A 81 3.59 2.50 12.22
CA GLY A 81 4.22 3.79 11.98
C GLY A 81 3.22 4.94 12.01
N ALA A 82 2.05 4.77 11.37
CA ALA A 82 0.98 5.75 11.41
C ALA A 82 0.45 5.99 12.83
N THR A 83 0.31 4.93 13.64
CA THR A 83 -0.12 5.08 15.04
C THR A 83 0.92 5.80 15.91
N VAL A 84 2.21 5.52 15.71
CA VAL A 84 3.31 6.18 16.44
C VAL A 84 3.45 7.65 16.03
N LEU A 85 3.28 7.96 14.75
CA LEU A 85 3.25 9.35 14.27
C LEU A 85 2.03 10.13 14.77
N GLY A 86 0.99 9.45 15.25
CA GLY A 86 -0.21 10.09 15.81
C GLY A 86 0.13 11.13 16.87
N ASP A 87 1.06 10.83 17.78
CA ASP A 87 1.49 11.75 18.84
C ASP A 87 2.27 12.95 18.30
N LEU A 88 3.10 12.75 17.28
CA LEU A 88 3.82 13.84 16.61
C LEU A 88 2.90 14.74 15.79
N MET A 89 1.76 14.20 15.34
CA MET A 89 0.77 14.87 14.51
C MET A 89 -0.40 15.45 15.32
N GLN A 90 -0.41 15.34 16.66
CA GLN A 90 -1.41 16.00 17.50
C GLN A 90 -1.41 17.52 17.26
N GLU A 91 -2.59 18.12 17.27
CA GLU A 91 -2.75 19.56 17.06
C GLU A 91 -1.94 20.36 18.10
N GLY A 92 -1.08 21.26 17.62
CA GLY A 92 -0.18 22.04 18.47
C GLY A 92 1.19 21.39 18.75
N SER A 93 1.41 20.13 18.34
CA SER A 93 2.75 19.54 18.34
C SER A 93 3.67 20.27 17.34
N ALA A 94 4.95 20.40 17.70
CA ALA A 94 5.97 20.97 16.81
C ALA A 94 6.02 20.24 15.45
N GLY A 95 5.82 18.91 15.45
CA GLY A 95 5.74 18.11 14.22
C GLY A 95 4.56 18.52 13.35
N ASN A 96 3.36 18.62 13.92
CA ASN A 96 2.16 19.05 13.22
C ASN A 96 2.30 20.44 12.59
N VAL A 97 2.82 21.41 13.34
CA VAL A 97 2.99 22.79 12.85
C VAL A 97 4.01 22.85 11.70
N VAL A 98 5.17 22.22 11.85
CA VAL A 98 6.23 22.24 10.82
C VAL A 98 5.78 21.54 9.56
N LEU A 99 5.23 20.32 9.67
CA LEU A 99 4.77 19.56 8.50
C LEU A 99 3.60 20.25 7.81
N GLY A 100 2.70 20.87 8.58
CA GLY A 100 1.59 21.66 8.07
C GLY A 100 2.05 22.90 7.30
N LEU A 101 3.01 23.66 7.85
CA LEU A 101 3.57 24.84 7.18
C LEU A 101 4.31 24.47 5.90
N VAL A 102 5.12 23.40 5.92
CA VAL A 102 5.85 22.95 4.72
C VAL A 102 4.86 22.46 3.66
N GLY A 103 3.91 21.60 4.01
CA GLY A 103 2.95 21.04 3.07
C GLY A 103 2.03 22.09 2.44
N SER A 104 1.49 23.00 3.26
CA SER A 104 0.66 24.12 2.78
C SER A 104 1.48 25.13 1.99
N GLY A 105 2.72 25.43 2.40
CA GLY A 105 3.62 26.32 1.69
C GLY A 105 3.98 25.80 0.30
N VAL A 106 4.40 24.54 0.20
CA VAL A 106 4.75 23.90 -1.09
C VAL A 106 3.53 23.82 -2.01
N SER A 107 2.38 23.35 -1.49
CA SER A 107 1.14 23.30 -2.28
C SER A 107 0.69 24.68 -2.72
N GLY A 108 0.73 25.67 -1.83
CA GLY A 108 0.36 27.05 -2.12
C GLY A 108 1.23 27.67 -3.20
N LEU A 109 2.55 27.52 -3.10
CA LEU A 109 3.51 27.96 -4.14
C LEU A 109 3.25 27.30 -5.49
N PHE A 110 3.04 25.98 -5.50
CA PHE A 110 2.76 25.24 -6.72
C PHE A 110 1.46 25.72 -7.39
N LEU A 111 0.38 25.88 -6.62
CA LEU A 111 -0.90 26.37 -7.12
C LEU A 111 -0.79 27.83 -7.62
N LEU A 112 -0.04 28.68 -6.93
CA LEU A 112 0.20 30.06 -7.36
C LEU A 112 0.94 30.08 -8.71
N ALA A 113 1.98 29.25 -8.85
CA ALA A 113 2.75 29.15 -10.09
C ALA A 113 1.88 28.68 -11.27
N MET A 114 1.06 27.64 -11.05
CA MET A 114 0.12 27.16 -12.06
C MET A 114 -0.97 28.19 -12.39
N GLY A 115 -1.46 28.93 -11.40
CA GLY A 115 -2.44 30.00 -11.59
C GLY A 115 -1.89 31.15 -12.43
N ILE A 116 -0.66 31.59 -12.16
CA ILE A 116 0.03 32.61 -12.95
C ILE A 116 0.23 32.13 -14.40
N PHE A 117 0.73 30.91 -14.58
CA PHE A 117 0.93 30.34 -15.90
C PHE A 117 -0.37 30.29 -16.72
N ASN A 118 -1.46 29.78 -16.12
CA ASN A 118 -2.76 29.69 -16.77
C ASN A 118 -3.41 31.06 -17.03
N GLY A 119 -3.21 32.04 -16.15
CA GLY A 119 -3.72 33.40 -16.33
C GLY A 119 -2.90 34.26 -17.30
N SER A 120 -1.69 33.81 -17.66
CA SER A 120 -0.81 34.47 -18.64
C SER A 120 -0.94 33.93 -20.08
N ALA A 121 -1.74 32.86 -20.25
CA ALA A 121 -2.12 32.31 -21.55
C ALA A 121 -3.39 32.99 -22.10
#